data_AF-A0A7J3T431-F1
#
_entry.id   AF-A0A7J3T431-F1
#
_cell.length_a   1.000
_cell.length_b   1.000
_cell.length_c   1.000
_cell.angle_alpha   90.00
_cell.angle_beta   90.00
_cell.angle_gamma   90.00
#
_symmetry.space_group_name_H-M   'P 1'
#
loop_
_entity.id
_entity.type
_entity.pdbx_description
1 polymer ?
#
loop_
_entity_poly.entity_id
_entity_poly.type
_entity_poly.pdbx_seq_one_letter_code
_entity_poly.pdbx_strand_id
1 'polypeptide(L)'
;MITAIGVISAFLSAVAYAEWQSHCMAPWLAFVLLLTSGFCDAFDGVIARVCGESTVFGGFLDSLLDRYADAAVLAGITVAGICDHLAGLLAITGSLLVSYSRARAEAAGLKMESVGLAERVERMLILLFATVVAFFWLPALNVGVIIIAVLANVTVAQRTVHVYTETKKRNCLKPRTF
;
A
#
# COMPACT_ATOMS: atom_id res chain seq x y z
N MET A 1 -19.93 -2.43 3.54
CA MET A 1 -20.32 -1.12 2.95
C MET A 1 -19.18 -0.12 3.04
N ILE A 2 -18.48 -0.04 4.17
CA ILE A 2 -17.35 0.89 4.39
C ILE A 2 -16.18 0.58 3.44
N THR A 3 -15.80 -0.68 3.28
CA THR A 3 -14.78 -1.12 2.29
C THR A 3 -15.05 -0.60 0.88
N ALA A 4 -16.29 -0.73 0.41
CA ALA A 4 -16.66 -0.29 -0.94
C ALA A 4 -16.52 1.22 -1.11
N ILE A 5 -16.90 2.00 -0.09
CA ILE A 5 -16.72 3.46 -0.09
C ILE A 5 -15.23 3.82 -0.12
N GLY A 6 -14.42 3.13 0.70
CA GLY A 6 -12.97 3.35 0.74
C GLY A 6 -12.31 3.10 -0.61
N VAL A 7 -12.65 1.97 -1.25
CA VAL A 7 -12.12 1.57 -2.55
C VAL A 7 -12.58 2.51 -3.66
N ILE A 8 -13.88 2.84 -3.73
CA ILE A 8 -14.40 3.79 -4.72
C ILE A 8 -13.70 5.15 -4.56
N SER A 9 -13.50 5.61 -3.32
CA SER A 9 -12.78 6.85 -3.03
C SER A 9 -11.33 6.79 -3.54
N ALA A 10 -10.64 5.66 -3.37
CA ALA A 10 -9.29 5.47 -3.91
C ALA A 10 -9.26 5.58 -5.44
N PHE A 11 -10.15 4.90 -6.15
CA PHE A 11 -10.23 4.96 -7.61
C PHE A 11 -10.58 6.37 -8.11
N LEU A 12 -11.52 7.04 -7.47
CA LEU A 12 -11.84 8.43 -7.80
C LEU A 12 -10.67 9.38 -7.51
N SER A 13 -9.90 9.13 -6.43
CA SER A 13 -8.69 9.90 -6.14
C SER A 13 -7.63 9.71 -7.21
N ALA A 14 -7.48 8.49 -7.75
CA ALA A 14 -6.56 8.20 -8.86
C ALA A 14 -6.91 9.00 -10.12
N VAL A 15 -8.21 9.07 -10.46
CA VAL A 15 -8.69 9.91 -11.57
C VAL A 15 -8.44 11.39 -11.28
N ALA A 16 -8.66 11.85 -10.05
CA ALA A 16 -8.39 13.23 -9.67
C ALA A 16 -6.88 13.56 -9.73
N TYR A 17 -5.98 12.63 -9.41
CA TYR A 17 -4.54 12.80 -9.64
C TYR A 17 -4.20 12.84 -11.13
N ALA A 18 -4.84 12.01 -11.96
CA ALA A 18 -4.66 12.03 -13.41
C ALA A 18 -5.02 13.40 -14.02
N GLU A 19 -6.07 14.03 -13.50
CA GLU A 19 -6.58 15.33 -13.95
C GLU A 19 -6.01 16.53 -13.18
N TRP A 20 -4.94 16.33 -12.39
CA TRP A 20 -4.38 17.35 -11.50
C TRP A 20 -4.05 18.67 -12.22
N GLN A 21 -3.53 18.59 -13.44
CA GLN A 21 -3.12 19.76 -14.24
C GLN A 21 -4.28 20.34 -15.07
N SER A 22 -5.29 19.51 -15.38
CA SER A 22 -6.43 19.89 -16.22
C SER A 22 -7.45 20.74 -15.47
N HIS A 23 -7.64 20.51 -14.16
CA HIS A 23 -8.70 21.14 -13.38
C HIS A 23 -8.19 21.70 -12.04
N CYS A 24 -8.48 22.97 -11.76
CA CYS A 24 -8.08 23.66 -10.52
C CYS A 24 -8.59 22.96 -9.23
N MET A 25 -9.74 22.28 -9.30
CA MET A 25 -10.32 21.56 -8.15
C MET A 25 -9.80 20.12 -8.00
N ALA A 26 -9.14 19.56 -9.00
CA ALA A 26 -8.68 18.17 -8.97
C ALA A 26 -7.69 17.86 -7.83
N PRO A 27 -6.72 18.74 -7.50
CA PRO A 27 -5.82 18.52 -6.35
C PRO A 27 -6.56 18.36 -5.01
N TRP A 28 -7.56 19.20 -4.76
CA TRP A 28 -8.39 19.14 -3.56
C TRP A 28 -9.20 17.86 -3.51
N LEU A 29 -9.80 17.48 -4.63
CA LEU A 29 -10.57 16.25 -4.75
C LEU A 29 -9.69 15.02 -4.52
N ALA A 30 -8.49 14.98 -5.11
CA ALA A 30 -7.52 13.91 -4.93
C ALA A 30 -7.13 13.75 -3.46
N PHE A 31 -6.85 14.86 -2.77
CA PHE A 31 -6.51 14.85 -1.35
C PHE A 31 -7.65 14.33 -0.47
N VAL A 32 -8.86 14.88 -0.62
CA VAL A 32 -10.02 14.52 0.22
C VAL A 32 -10.44 13.07 0.00
N LEU A 33 -10.45 12.62 -1.26
CA LEU A 33 -10.80 11.24 -1.59
C LEU A 33 -9.74 10.24 -1.10
N LEU A 34 -8.45 10.56 -1.23
CA LEU A 34 -7.38 9.73 -0.70
C LEU A 34 -7.48 9.62 0.83
N LEU A 35 -7.70 10.74 1.52
CA LEU A 35 -7.89 10.77 2.97
C LEU A 35 -9.09 9.93 3.40
N THR A 36 -10.21 10.07 2.69
CA THR A 36 -11.43 9.30 2.95
C THR A 36 -11.19 7.81 2.76
N SER A 37 -10.48 7.42 1.70
CA SER A 37 -10.14 6.02 1.42
C SER A 37 -9.44 5.35 2.60
N GLY A 38 -8.32 5.92 3.09
CA GLY A 38 -7.61 5.27 4.19
C GLY A 38 -8.29 5.39 5.53
N PHE A 39 -9.10 6.43 5.75
CA PHE A 39 -9.94 6.51 6.93
C PHE A 39 -10.98 5.38 6.93
N CYS A 40 -11.63 5.12 5.80
CA CYS A 40 -12.56 4.00 5.65
C CYS A 40 -11.88 2.66 5.93
N ASP A 41 -10.69 2.41 5.37
CA ASP A 41 -9.97 1.15 5.57
C ASP A 41 -9.55 0.93 7.03
N ALA A 42 -9.08 1.98 7.70
CA ALA A 42 -8.72 1.92 9.12
C ALA A 42 -9.94 1.61 10.00
N PHE A 43 -11.10 2.18 9.68
CA PHE A 43 -12.34 1.93 10.42
C PHE A 43 -12.94 0.57 10.12
N ASP A 44 -12.91 0.09 8.87
CA ASP A 44 -13.46 -1.20 8.49
C ASP A 44 -12.77 -2.34 9.27
N GLY A 45 -11.44 -2.27 9.39
CA GLY A 45 -10.67 -3.25 10.18
C GLY A 45 -10.91 -3.19 11.69
N VAL A 46 -11.33 -2.05 12.25
CA VAL A 46 -11.71 -1.94 13.67
C VAL A 46 -13.13 -2.43 13.89
N ILE A 47 -14.07 -1.97 13.05
CA ILE A 47 -15.49 -2.31 13.14
C ILE A 47 -15.69 -3.82 12.95
N ALA A 48 -15.04 -4.44 11.96
CA ALA A 48 -15.14 -5.88 11.73
C ALA A 48 -14.66 -6.70 12.94
N ARG A 49 -13.63 -6.23 13.66
CA ARG A 49 -13.11 -6.88 14.88
C ARG A 49 -14.05 -6.70 16.08
N VAL A 50 -14.62 -5.51 16.25
CA VAL A 50 -15.51 -5.19 17.38
C VAL A 50 -16.87 -5.86 17.21
N CYS A 51 -17.42 -5.89 15.99
CA CYS A 51 -18.71 -6.49 15.70
C CYS A 51 -18.68 -8.02 15.55
N GLY A 52 -17.49 -8.63 15.51
CA GLY A 52 -17.35 -10.09 15.34
C GLY A 52 -17.80 -10.62 13.97
N GLU A 53 -18.02 -9.73 12.99
CA GLU A 53 -18.49 -10.09 11.65
C GLU A 53 -17.35 -10.39 10.65
N SER A 54 -16.13 -10.63 11.14
CA SER A 54 -15.00 -10.96 10.27
C SER A 54 -15.17 -12.34 9.63
N THR A 55 -15.48 -12.38 8.34
CA THR A 55 -15.49 -13.62 7.55
C THR A 55 -14.15 -13.81 6.84
N VAL A 56 -13.75 -15.06 6.59
CA VAL A 56 -12.51 -15.38 5.86
C VAL A 56 -12.53 -14.77 4.45
N PHE A 57 -13.66 -14.86 3.75
CA PHE A 57 -13.83 -14.24 2.43
C PHE A 57 -13.76 -12.72 2.50
N GLY A 58 -14.40 -12.10 3.50
CA GLY A 58 -14.37 -10.65 3.69
C GLY A 58 -12.94 -10.13 3.88
N GLY A 59 -12.16 -10.75 4.77
CA GLY A 59 -10.76 -10.37 4.97
C GLY A 59 -9.87 -10.58 3.73
N PHE A 60 -10.14 -11.62 2.94
CA PHE A 60 -9.48 -11.82 1.65
C PHE A 60 -9.84 -10.72 0.64
N LEU A 61 -11.13 -10.39 0.51
CA LEU A 61 -11.62 -9.40 -0.43
C LEU A 61 -11.15 -7.98 -0.07
N ASP A 62 -11.25 -7.60 1.21
CA ASP A 62 -10.72 -6.35 1.76
C ASP A 62 -9.24 -6.20 1.42
N SER A 63 -8.47 -7.24 1.74
CA SER A 63 -7.08 -7.31 1.35
C SER A 63 -6.89 -7.14 -0.16
N LEU A 64 -7.60 -7.88 -1.01
CA LEU A 64 -7.44 -7.76 -2.46
C LEU A 64 -7.72 -6.35 -2.97
N LEU A 65 -8.80 -5.72 -2.51
CA LEU A 65 -9.23 -4.40 -2.94
C LEU A 65 -8.26 -3.31 -2.49
N ASP A 66 -7.65 -3.43 -1.31
CA ASP A 66 -6.58 -2.55 -0.84
C ASP A 66 -5.41 -2.46 -1.83
N ARG A 67 -5.02 -3.61 -2.42
CA ARG A 67 -3.90 -3.64 -3.39
C ARG A 67 -4.29 -2.94 -4.69
N TYR A 68 -5.54 -3.10 -5.13
CA TYR A 68 -6.06 -2.37 -6.29
C TYR A 68 -6.14 -0.87 -6.02
N ALA A 69 -6.60 -0.46 -4.84
CA ALA A 69 -6.66 0.92 -4.40
C ALA A 69 -5.27 1.57 -4.39
N ASP A 70 -4.30 0.97 -3.68
CA ASP A 70 -2.91 1.44 -3.63
C ASP A 70 -2.30 1.58 -5.04
N ALA A 71 -2.50 0.58 -5.89
CA ALA A 71 -1.97 0.57 -7.26
C ALA A 71 -2.64 1.64 -8.14
N ALA A 72 -3.96 1.80 -8.04
CA ALA A 72 -4.70 2.79 -8.82
C ALA A 72 -4.23 4.21 -8.51
N VAL A 73 -4.07 4.56 -7.23
CA VAL A 73 -3.63 5.91 -6.82
C VAL A 73 -2.23 6.22 -7.36
N LEU A 74 -1.27 5.31 -7.16
CA LEU A 74 0.09 5.48 -7.67
C LEU A 74 0.12 5.53 -9.22
N ALA A 75 -0.71 4.72 -9.88
CA ALA A 75 -0.84 4.75 -11.34
C ALA A 75 -1.41 6.08 -11.83
N GLY A 76 -2.43 6.64 -11.16
CA GLY A 76 -2.99 7.95 -11.48
C GLY A 76 -1.94 9.05 -11.44
N ILE A 77 -1.12 9.08 -10.39
CA ILE A 77 0.00 10.04 -10.25
C ILE A 77 1.06 9.84 -11.34
N THR A 78 1.35 8.59 -11.68
CA THR A 78 2.36 8.24 -12.70
C THR A 78 1.88 8.64 -14.10
N VAL A 79 0.65 8.30 -14.46
CA VAL A 79 0.04 8.61 -15.76
C VAL A 79 -0.16 10.12 -15.94
N ALA A 80 -0.43 10.85 -14.86
CA ALA A 80 -0.47 12.32 -14.87
C ALA A 80 0.88 12.98 -15.23
N GLY A 81 1.98 12.21 -15.27
CA GLY A 81 3.33 12.75 -15.46
C GLY A 81 3.82 13.61 -14.29
N ILE A 82 3.21 13.48 -13.10
CA ILE A 82 3.61 14.23 -11.90
C ILE A 82 4.90 13.66 -11.32
N CYS A 83 5.11 12.35 -11.44
CA CYS A 83 6.32 11.67 -11.02
C CYS A 83 7.06 11.03 -12.19
N ASP A 84 8.33 10.67 -11.95
CA ASP A 84 9.10 9.87 -12.89
C ASP A 84 8.44 8.48 -13.08
N HIS A 85 8.36 8.03 -14.34
CA HIS A 85 7.65 6.79 -14.69
C HIS A 85 8.32 5.56 -14.06
N LEU A 86 9.66 5.53 -14.00
CA LEU A 86 10.39 4.44 -13.38
C LEU A 86 10.16 4.42 -11.87
N ALA A 87 10.17 5.59 -11.21
CA ALA A 87 9.84 5.71 -9.81
C ALA A 87 8.40 5.25 -9.51
N GLY A 88 7.42 5.64 -10.32
CA GLY A 88 6.03 5.21 -10.22
C GLY A 88 5.87 3.69 -10.35
N LEU A 89 6.49 3.09 -11.38
CA LEU A 89 6.48 1.64 -11.59
C LEU A 89 7.13 0.87 -10.44
N LEU A 90 8.25 1.36 -9.92
CA LEU A 90 8.92 0.77 -8.76
C LEU A 90 8.10 0.90 -7.47
N ALA A 91 7.40 2.02 -7.28
CA ALA A 91 6.49 2.24 -6.16
C ALA A 91 5.30 1.28 -6.19
N ILE A 92 4.66 1.12 -7.35
CA ILE A 92 3.53 0.17 -7.54
C ILE A 92 4.01 -1.25 -7.29
N THR A 93 5.09 -1.66 -7.97
CA THR A 93 5.64 -3.02 -7.87
C THR A 93 6.08 -3.33 -6.44
N GLY A 94 6.81 -2.41 -5.81
CA GLY A 94 7.25 -2.54 -4.42
C GLY A 94 6.07 -2.68 -3.47
N SER A 95 5.05 -1.83 -3.59
CA SER A 95 3.86 -1.87 -2.72
C SER A 95 3.11 -3.20 -2.80
N LEU A 96 2.96 -3.75 -4.01
CA LEU A 96 2.34 -5.06 -4.23
C LEU A 96 3.20 -6.20 -3.68
N LEU A 97 4.52 -6.16 -3.90
CA LEU A 97 5.45 -7.18 -3.41
C LEU A 97 5.60 -7.18 -1.89
N VAL A 98 5.50 -6.02 -1.23
CA VAL A 98 5.43 -5.95 0.24
C VAL A 98 4.25 -6.79 0.73
N SER A 99 3.05 -6.54 0.20
CA SER A 99 1.84 -7.30 0.59
C SER A 99 1.92 -8.78 0.22
N TYR A 100 2.44 -9.11 -0.96
CA TYR A 100 2.59 -10.50 -1.42
C TYR A 100 3.59 -11.30 -0.59
N SER A 101 4.77 -10.73 -0.31
CA SER A 101 5.82 -11.42 0.47
C SER A 101 5.34 -11.80 1.87
N ARG A 102 4.55 -10.93 2.52
CA ARG A 102 3.88 -11.24 3.79
C ARG A 102 2.89 -12.41 3.65
N ALA A 103 1.92 -12.28 2.73
CA ALA A 103 0.90 -13.31 2.54
C ALA A 103 1.51 -14.68 2.18
N ARG A 104 2.56 -14.69 1.35
CA ARG A 104 3.26 -15.92 0.94
C ARG A 104 4.04 -16.56 2.10
N ALA A 105 4.67 -15.75 2.95
CA ALA A 105 5.37 -16.25 4.13
C ALA A 105 4.41 -16.78 5.20
N GLU A 106 3.29 -16.09 5.43
CA GLU A 106 2.22 -16.57 6.33
C GLU A 106 1.62 -17.89 5.83
N ALA A 107 1.38 -18.01 4.52
CA ALA A 107 0.95 -19.28 3.90
C ALA A 107 1.99 -20.41 4.02
N ALA A 108 3.28 -20.08 4.17
CA ALA A 108 4.36 -21.04 4.45
C ALA A 108 4.51 -21.34 5.97
N GLY A 109 3.61 -20.83 6.80
CA GLY A 109 3.61 -21.04 8.26
C GLY A 109 4.69 -20.25 9.00
N LEU A 110 5.17 -19.14 8.41
CA LEU A 110 6.05 -18.18 9.09
C LEU A 110 5.20 -16.99 9.57
N LYS A 111 5.40 -16.57 10.82
CA LYS A 111 4.74 -15.34 11.32
C LYS A 111 5.50 -14.13 10.80
N MET A 112 4.78 -13.22 10.15
CA MET A 112 5.34 -11.98 9.55
C MET A 112 4.85 -10.70 10.23
N GLU A 113 4.13 -10.84 11.34
CA GLU A 113 3.70 -9.71 12.16
C GLU A 113 4.94 -8.88 12.55
N SER A 114 4.93 -7.58 12.27
CA SER A 114 5.98 -6.58 12.59
C SER A 114 7.29 -6.59 11.76
N VAL A 115 7.37 -7.32 10.65
CA VAL A 115 8.58 -7.32 9.80
C VAL A 115 8.41 -6.36 8.61
N GLY A 116 9.02 -5.17 8.70
CA GLY A 116 9.12 -4.20 7.60
C GLY A 116 8.96 -2.75 8.05
N LEU A 117 9.69 -1.82 7.42
CA LEU A 117 9.65 -0.39 7.77
C LEU A 117 8.52 0.39 7.07
N ALA A 118 8.07 -0.10 5.91
CA ALA A 118 7.03 0.56 5.11
C ALA A 118 5.86 -0.38 4.89
N GLU A 119 4.99 -0.45 5.89
CA GLU A 119 3.67 -1.04 5.72
C GLU A 119 2.77 -0.09 4.92
N ARG A 120 1.48 -0.43 4.87
CA ARG A 120 0.51 0.30 4.06
C ARG A 120 0.26 1.70 4.60
N VAL A 121 0.16 1.83 5.92
CA VAL A 121 -0.14 3.09 6.60
C VAL A 121 0.96 4.13 6.34
N GLU A 122 2.22 3.74 6.42
CA GLU A 122 3.36 4.64 6.20
C GLU A 122 3.39 5.15 4.76
N ARG A 123 3.18 4.28 3.77
CA ARG A 123 3.11 4.68 2.35
C ARG A 123 1.97 5.67 2.12
N MET A 124 0.82 5.41 2.73
CA MET A 124 -0.33 6.30 2.60
C MET A 124 -0.08 7.66 3.25
N LEU A 125 0.51 7.70 4.44
CA LEU A 125 0.87 8.95 5.12
C LEU A 125 1.90 9.76 4.32
N ILE A 126 2.91 9.10 3.76
CA ILE A 126 3.90 9.75 2.87
C ILE A 126 3.18 10.39 1.69
N LEU A 127 2.25 9.66 1.07
CA LEU A 127 1.52 10.16 -0.10
C LEU A 127 0.62 11.33 0.26
N LEU A 128 -0.17 11.23 1.33
CA LEU A 128 -1.02 12.33 1.82
C LEU A 128 -0.20 13.59 2.13
N PHE A 129 0.94 13.43 2.81
CA PHE A 129 1.81 14.54 3.12
C PHE A 129 2.40 15.16 1.84
N ALA A 130 2.89 14.33 0.91
CA ALA A 130 3.39 14.78 -0.38
C ALA A 130 2.33 15.55 -1.18
N THR A 131 1.08 15.10 -1.15
CA THR A 131 -0.06 15.79 -1.78
C THR A 131 -0.30 17.17 -1.16
N VAL A 132 -0.27 17.29 0.17
CA VAL A 132 -0.42 18.59 0.85
C VAL A 132 0.71 19.56 0.46
N VAL A 133 1.95 19.08 0.41
CA VAL A 133 3.09 19.92 0.01
C VAL A 133 3.01 20.28 -1.48
N ALA A 134 2.47 19.39 -2.32
CA ALA A 134 2.32 19.62 -3.75
C ALA A 134 1.37 20.76 -4.13
N PHE A 135 0.48 21.20 -3.23
CA PHE A 135 -0.27 22.45 -3.43
C PHE A 135 0.64 23.68 -3.51
N PHE A 136 1.80 23.65 -2.87
CA PHE A 136 2.77 24.75 -2.86
C PHE A 136 3.98 24.45 -3.76
N TRP A 137 4.36 23.17 -3.89
CA TRP A 137 5.51 22.73 -4.68
C TRP A 137 5.25 21.37 -5.30
N LEU A 138 4.72 21.36 -6.53
CA LEU A 138 4.30 20.15 -7.26
C LEU A 138 5.33 19.00 -7.27
N PRO A 139 6.65 19.24 -7.40
CA PRO A 139 7.64 18.16 -7.35
C PRO A 139 7.68 17.36 -6.04
N ALA A 140 7.02 17.83 -4.97
CA ALA A 140 6.86 17.08 -3.72
C ALA A 140 6.22 15.70 -3.93
N LEU A 141 5.25 15.58 -4.85
CA LEU A 141 4.61 14.29 -5.18
C LEU A 141 5.62 13.32 -5.79
N ASN A 142 6.49 13.79 -6.69
CA ASN A 142 7.56 12.96 -7.24
C ASN A 142 8.50 12.46 -6.13
N VAL A 143 8.93 13.35 -5.23
CA VAL A 143 9.77 12.98 -4.08
C VAL A 143 9.06 11.95 -3.20
N GLY A 144 7.77 12.14 -2.91
CA GLY A 144 6.96 11.18 -2.15
C GLY A 144 6.91 9.80 -2.81
N VAL A 145 6.67 9.74 -4.12
CA VAL A 145 6.65 8.48 -4.89
C VAL A 145 8.02 7.81 -4.88
N ILE A 146 9.13 8.55 -5.03
CA ILE A 146 10.49 8.02 -4.95
C ILE A 146 10.76 7.43 -3.56
N ILE A 147 10.37 8.14 -2.50
CA ILE A 147 10.51 7.64 -1.12
C ILE A 147 9.73 6.33 -0.96
N ILE A 148 8.48 6.28 -1.44
CA ILE A 148 7.66 5.06 -1.40
C ILE A 148 8.34 3.93 -2.19
N ALA A 149 8.85 4.20 -3.38
CA ALA A 149 9.53 3.22 -4.21
C ALA A 149 10.74 2.61 -3.48
N VAL A 150 11.60 3.45 -2.91
CA VAL A 150 12.78 2.98 -2.17
C VAL A 150 12.36 2.19 -0.94
N LEU A 151 11.49 2.74 -0.10
CA LEU A 151 11.08 2.12 1.15
C LEU A 151 10.35 0.79 0.94
N ALA A 152 9.46 0.70 -0.05
CA ALA A 152 8.74 -0.52 -0.35
C ALA A 152 9.68 -1.63 -0.83
N ASN A 153 10.58 -1.33 -1.77
CA ASN A 153 11.52 -2.33 -2.29
C ASN A 153 12.56 -2.75 -1.24
N VAL A 154 13.03 -1.83 -0.40
CA VAL A 154 13.86 -2.17 0.77
C VAL A 154 13.11 -3.08 1.73
N THR A 155 11.82 -2.82 1.99
CA THR A 155 10.98 -3.66 2.85
C THR A 155 10.81 -5.07 2.28
N VAL A 156 10.66 -5.21 0.97
CA VAL A 156 10.64 -6.53 0.30
C VAL A 156 11.95 -7.29 0.55
N ALA A 157 13.10 -6.63 0.37
CA ALA A 157 14.39 -7.24 0.64
C ALA A 157 14.53 -7.69 2.10
N GLN A 158 14.12 -6.85 3.05
CA GLN A 158 14.10 -7.16 4.48
C GLN A 158 13.23 -8.40 4.78
N ARG A 159 12.02 -8.47 4.22
CA ARG A 159 11.12 -9.63 4.37
C ARG A 159 11.73 -10.89 3.80
N THR A 160 12.33 -10.83 2.61
CA THR A 160 12.99 -11.98 1.98
C THR A 160 14.16 -12.50 2.81
N VAL A 161 15.03 -11.62 3.32
CA VAL A 161 16.15 -12.01 4.20
C VAL A 161 15.65 -12.63 5.50
N HIS A 162 14.56 -12.10 6.06
CA HIS A 162 13.92 -12.67 7.24
C HIS A 162 13.38 -14.08 6.97
N VAL A 163 12.62 -14.29 5.88
CA VAL A 163 12.15 -15.63 5.46
C VAL A 163 13.32 -16.60 5.36
N TYR A 164 14.37 -16.21 4.62
CA TYR A 164 15.52 -17.07 4.39
C TYR A 164 16.18 -17.51 5.70
N THR A 165 16.34 -16.57 6.64
CA THR A 165 16.97 -16.83 7.94
C THR A 165 16.11 -17.78 8.78
N GLU A 166 14.80 -17.57 8.82
CA GLU A 166 13.88 -18.43 9.59
C GLU A 166 13.76 -19.84 8.98
N THR A 167 13.71 -19.95 7.66
CA THR A 167 13.73 -21.26 6.99
C THR A 167 15.04 -22.02 7.24
N LYS A 168 16.18 -21.33 7.24
CA LYS A 168 17.48 -21.94 7.56
C LYS A 168 17.52 -22.49 9.00
N LYS A 169 17.01 -21.72 9.97
CA LYS A 169 16.90 -22.18 11.37
C LYS A 169 16.01 -23.44 11.49
N ARG A 170 14.84 -23.45 10.84
CA ARG A 170 13.93 -24.62 10.85
C ARG A 170 14.57 -25.87 10.25
N ASN A 171 15.34 -25.72 9.17
CA ASN A 171 16.04 -26.84 8.54
C ASN A 171 17.19 -27.39 9.40
N CYS A 172 17.87 -26.55 10.18
CA CYS A 172 18.88 -27.00 11.15
C CYS A 172 18.29 -27.76 12.35
N LEU A 173 17.03 -27.49 12.70
CA LEU A 173 16.35 -28.09 13.86
C LEU A 173 15.61 -29.41 13.55
N LYS A 174 15.43 -29.78 12.28
CA LYS A 174 14.92 -31.12 11.95
C LYS A 174 16.05 -32.14 12.16
N PRO A 175 15.94 -33.09 13.13
CA PRO A 175 16.89 -34.19 13.19
C PRO A 175 16.79 -34.97 11.89
N ARG A 176 17.95 -35.32 11.30
CA ARG A 176 18.01 -36.25 10.18
C ARG A 176 17.52 -37.60 10.71
N THR A 177 16.24 -37.90 10.52
CA THR A 177 15.72 -39.26 10.67
C THR A 177 16.35 -40.09 9.56
N PHE A 178 17.34 -40.91 9.95
CA PHE A 178 17.85 -42.02 9.16
C PHE A 178 16.84 -43.17 9.18
#